data_AF-A0A7C0ZN64-F1
#
_entry.id   AF-A0A7C0ZN64-F1
#
_cell.length_a   1.000
_cell.length_b   1.000
_cell.length_c   1.000
_cell.angle_alpha   90.00
_cell.angle_beta   90.00
_cell.angle_gamma   90.00
#
_symmetry.space_group_name_H-M   'P 1'
#
loop_
_entity.id
_entity.type
_entity.pdbx_description
1 polymer ?
#
loop_
_entity_poly.entity_id
_entity_poly.type
_entity_poly.pdbx_seq_one_letter_code
_entity_poly.pdbx_strand_id
1 'polypeptide(L)' 'MFEGRIYGPITSEDLKNASIVVGKHEEAILTRETSRVPISLIKEGEGRSLTDLISLDKVYETLLR' A
#
# COMPACT_ATOMS: atom_id res chain seq x y z
N MET A 1 -2.97 -7.87 -6.72
CA MET A 1 -1.88 -8.13 -7.69
C MET A 1 -1.37 -6.78 -8.18
N PHE A 2 -0.07 -6.55 -8.18
CA PHE A 2 0.55 -5.32 -8.68
C PHE A 2 1.69 -5.68 -9.64
N GLU A 3 1.73 -5.10 -10.84
CA GLU A 3 2.75 -5.42 -11.87
C GLU A 3 2.98 -6.93 -12.08
N GLY A 4 1.90 -7.71 -12.11
CA GLY A 4 1.96 -9.17 -12.27
C GLY A 4 2.49 -9.94 -11.06
N ARG A 5 2.80 -9.27 -9.94
CA ARG A 5 3.23 -9.88 -8.69
C ARG A 5 2.09 -9.93 -7.68
N ILE A 6 2.01 -11.04 -6.96
CA ILE A 6 1.11 -11.23 -5.83
C ILE A 6 1.91 -10.96 -4.56
N TYR A 7 1.34 -10.16 -3.65
CA TYR A 7 1.94 -9.81 -2.38
C TYR A 7 1.00 -10.26 -1.27
N GLY A 8 1.55 -10.82 -0.19
CA GLY A 8 0.80 -11.40 0.93
C GLY A 8 1.51 -12.64 1.49
N PRO A 9 0.86 -13.40 2.39
CA PRO A 9 -0.53 -13.26 2.83
C PRO A 9 -0.76 -12.07 3.78
N ILE A 10 -1.95 -11.47 3.70
CA ILE A 10 -2.41 -10.41 4.61
C ILE A 10 -3.86 -10.71 4.96
N THR A 11 -4.25 -10.46 6.21
CA THR A 11 -5.63 -10.66 6.64
C THR A 11 -6.54 -9.51 6.20
N SER A 12 -7.84 -9.77 6.08
CA SER A 12 -8.82 -8.74 5.76
C SER A 12 -8.91 -7.67 6.85
N GLU A 13 -8.66 -8.04 8.11
CA GLU A 13 -8.61 -7.14 9.24
C GLU A 13 -7.41 -6.18 9.14
N ASP A 14 -6.23 -6.71 8.80
CA ASP A 14 -5.04 -5.89 8.54
C ASP A 14 -5.28 -4.91 7.39
N LEU A 15 -5.93 -5.33 6.29
CA LEU A 15 -6.26 -4.42 5.17
C LEU A 15 -7.22 -3.31 5.56
N LYS A 16 -8.19 -3.61 6.44
CA LYS A 16 -9.22 -2.64 6.85
C LYS A 16 -8.60 -1.49 7.64
N ASN A 17 -7.60 -1.78 8.46
CA ASN A 17 -6.93 -0.78 9.27
C ASN A 17 -5.75 -0.13 8.55
N ALA A 18 -5.21 -0.79 7.52
CA ALA A 18 -3.99 -0.35 6.88
C ALA A 18 -4.09 0.98 6.12
N SER A 19 -2.97 1.70 6.15
CA SER A 19 -2.71 2.91 5.39
C SER A 19 -1.63 2.68 4.34
N ILE A 20 -1.74 3.40 3.23
CA ILE A 20 -0.74 3.43 2.16
C ILE A 20 0.17 4.63 2.35
N VAL A 21 1.47 4.36 2.28
CA VAL A 21 2.54 5.35 2.33
C VAL A 21 3.42 5.22 1.10
N VAL A 22 3.76 6.37 0.52
CA VAL A 22 4.73 6.47 -0.58
C VAL A 22 6.13 6.46 0.04
N GLY A 23 6.97 5.54 -0.41
CA GLY A 23 8.30 5.27 0.16
C GLY A 23 8.37 3.94 0.89
N LYS A 24 9.58 3.61 1.33
CA LYS A 24 9.85 2.42 2.15
C LYS A 24 9.66 2.78 3.62
N HIS A 25 8.87 1.99 4.33
CA HIS A 25 8.63 2.13 5.75
C HIS A 25 9.11 0.87 6.49
N GLU A 26 9.81 1.03 7.60
CA GLU A 26 10.39 -0.11 8.34
C GLU A 26 9.30 -0.99 8.97
N GLU A 27 8.21 -0.38 9.43
CA GLU A 27 7.05 -1.07 10.02
C GLU A 27 6.01 -1.52 8.98
N ALA A 28 6.37 -1.54 7.69
CA ALA A 28 5.47 -1.96 6.65
C ALA A 28 5.11 -3.45 6.79
N ILE A 29 3.82 -3.74 6.85
CA ILE A 29 3.32 -5.12 6.74
C ILE A 29 3.52 -5.68 5.33
N LEU A 30 3.63 -4.79 4.34
CA LEU A 30 3.90 -5.16 2.96
C LEU A 30 4.52 -3.97 2.25
N THR A 31 5.72 -4.18 1.72
CA THR A 31 6.38 -3.21 0.84
C THR A 31 6.40 -3.75 -0.58
N ARG A 32 5.87 -2.94 -1.49
CA ARG A 32 5.94 -3.15 -2.92
C ARG A 32 7.04 -2.27 -3.49
N GLU A 33 8.09 -2.88 -4.02
CA GLU A 33 9.03 -2.18 -4.90
C GLU A 33 8.34 -1.88 -6.23
N THR A 34 8.26 -0.60 -6.61
CA THR A 34 7.75 -0.19 -7.93
C THR A 34 8.89 0.37 -8.75
N SER A 35 8.71 0.47 -10.08
CA SER A 35 9.72 1.04 -10.98
C SER A 35 10.06 2.51 -10.70
N ARG A 36 9.24 3.24 -9.93
CA ARG A 36 9.46 4.66 -9.59
C ARG A 36 9.87 4.84 -8.12
N VAL A 37 8.95 4.50 -7.21
CA VAL A 37 9.12 4.66 -5.77
C VAL A 37 8.43 3.48 -5.06
N PRO A 38 9.06 2.86 -4.05
CA PRO A 38 8.41 1.82 -3.28
C PRO A 38 7.14 2.33 -2.60
N ILE A 39 6.15 1.46 -2.44
CA ILE A 39 4.94 1.75 -1.67
C ILE A 39 4.91 0.80 -0.49
N SER A 40 4.59 1.34 0.68
CA SER A 40 4.45 0.56 1.91
C SER A 40 3.00 0.58 2.38
N LEU A 41 2.51 -0.59 2.81
CA LEU A 41 1.30 -0.72 3.61
C LEU A 41 1.71 -0.82 5.07
N ILE A 42 1.13 0.01 5.93
CA ILE A 42 1.35 0.01 7.39
C ILE A 42 -0.01 -0.24 8.07
N LYS A 43 -0.04 -0.93 9.22
CA LYS A 43 -1.33 -1.25 9.89
C LYS A 43 -2.04 -0.01 10.41
N GLU A 44 -1.30 0.98 10.89
CA GLU A 44 -1.81 2.24 11.45
C GLU A 44 -0.70 3.29 11.28
N GLY A 45 -1.06 4.56 11.07
CA GLY A 45 -0.07 5.65 11.00
C GLY A 45 -0.31 6.67 9.89
N GLU A 46 0.73 7.47 9.62
CA GLU A 46 0.72 8.53 8.62
C GLU A 46 0.59 7.96 7.21
N GLY A 47 -0.48 8.33 6.50
CA GLY A 47 -0.76 7.81 5.17
C GLY A 47 -2.24 7.95 4.82
N ARG A 48 -2.61 7.47 3.63
CA ARG A 48 -4.02 7.41 3.22
C ARG A 48 -4.58 6.03 3.56
N SER A 49 -5.74 5.97 4.22
CA SER A 49 -6.37 4.68 4.51
C SER A 49 -6.66 3.92 3.21
N LEU A 50 -6.41 2.60 3.21
CA LEU A 50 -6.81 1.72 2.12
C LEU A 50 -8.32 1.78 1.87
N THR A 51 -9.11 2.01 2.92
CA THR A 51 -10.57 2.08 2.81
C THR A 51 -11.08 3.35 2.11
N ASP A 52 -10.27 4.41 2.06
CA ASP A 52 -10.58 5.63 1.30
C ASP A 52 -10.35 5.45 -0.21
N LEU A 53 -9.66 4.39 -0.60
CA LEU A 53 -9.38 4.08 -2.00
C LEU A 53 -10.56 3.32 -2.59
N ILE A 54 -11.36 4.02 -3.39
CA ILE A 54 -12.47 3.44 -4.17
C ILE A 54 -12.00 2.26 -5.03
N SER A 55 -10.74 2.26 -5.48
CA SER A 55 -10.11 1.12 -6.14
C SER A 55 -8.60 1.06 -5.85
N LEU A 56 -8.02 -0.14 -5.97
CA LEU A 56 -6.57 -0.34 -5.88
C LEU A 56 -5.81 0.36 -7.01
N ASP A 57 -6.46 0.72 -8.11
CA ASP A 57 -5.82 1.48 -9.20
C ASP A 57 -5.44 2.90 -8.75
N LYS A 58 -6.20 3.48 -7.80
CA LYS A 58 -5.88 4.79 -7.22
C LYS A 58 -4.55 4.81 -6.46
N VAL A 59 -4.01 3.64 -6.10
CA VAL A 59 -2.66 3.53 -5.54
C VAL A 59 -1.63 4.11 -6.52
N TYR A 60 -1.81 3.89 -7.83
CA TYR A 60 -0.90 4.43 -8.86
C TYR A 60 -1.05 5.95 -9.05
N GLU A 61 -2.22 6.52 -8.81
CA GLU A 61 -2.39 7.98 -8.81
C GLU A 61 -1.57 8.65 -7.69
N THR A 62 -1.43 7.97 -6.55
CA THR A 62 -0.57 8.43 -5.44
C THR A 62 0.92 8.48 -5.82
N LEU A 63 1.35 7.72 -6.82
CA LEU A 63 2.73 7.73 -7.35
C LEU A 63 2.97 8.79 -8.44
N LEU A 64 1.91 9.46 -8.91
CA LEU A 64 1.98 10.42 -10.02
C LEU A 64 2.01 11.88 -9.53
N ARG A 65 1.96 12.10 -8.21
CA ARG A 65 2.07 13.43 -7.59
C ARG A 65 3.49 13.75 -7.16
#